data_AF-A0A2N9JEX1-F1
#
_entry.id   AF-A0A2N9JEX1-F1
#
_cell.length_a   1.000
_cell.length_b   1.000
_cell.length_c   1.000
_cell.angle_alpha   90.00
_cell.angle_beta   90.00
_cell.angle_gamma   90.00
#
_symmetry.space_group_name_H-M   'P 1'
#
loop_
_entity.id
_entity.type
_entity.pdbx_description
1 polymer ?
#
loop_
_entity_poly.entity_id
_entity_poly.type
_entity_poly.pdbx_seq_one_letter_code
_entity_poly.pdbx_strand_id
1 'polypeptide(L)'
;MTQDTITADRVSSAIVLLGDADPEVRLRAAVDLGTWRADEAAPALVARLGIEPSHAIRETLTWTLLRMPEVARPLLRAALGDPNWLSRMQACHVLSKLGDPADAEYLLPLLADPVDAVASRAWWAAGQTGSPAVTDALAEQLGRGDSELRNSLSIAFEELRDLGVPALARRLRHDEMAGVREHAADTLGLIGSPYADPAILLLHEATADPDAMVRFAALNALGQLDSPRARAAVRAVSDSDDPRLRRLAERLVRRHRPEPAPVAPEPTDRPLPAGVVAAAPGVLVELACESTLLTQSRMLTALADRVATLAAAHPDLDRDGLLEVALPDGSTVRGELAALSIRAGEAIDLAAVERLDGAAHAVHAAADGSPVGVLLGHTGGPGPDTDRIIAKILLQVAVCAPRSVATGDVPARVWDGVRAAADDRARADGLTGALAERAVAGAMADYAARHVLLQQVSITDPGGTIDALLYGRGIRLTGFRRLTAGDRR
;
A
#
# COMPACT_ATOMS: atom_id res chain seq x y z
N MET A 1 53.75 -15.30 -1.51
CA MET A 1 52.44 -15.97 -1.49
C MET A 1 51.49 -15.13 -2.31
N THR A 2 50.84 -15.70 -3.32
CA THR A 2 49.84 -14.97 -4.11
C THR A 2 48.57 -14.78 -3.28
N GLN A 3 47.76 -13.78 -3.62
CA GLN A 3 46.52 -13.46 -2.92
C GLN A 3 45.54 -14.66 -2.89
N ASP A 4 45.63 -15.55 -3.88
CA ASP A 4 44.87 -16.80 -3.96
C ASP A 4 45.33 -17.83 -2.90
N THR A 5 46.63 -17.93 -2.63
CA THR A 5 47.15 -18.86 -1.60
C THR A 5 46.71 -18.46 -0.19
N ILE A 6 46.66 -17.15 0.08
CA ILE A 6 46.20 -16.61 1.37
C ILE A 6 44.70 -16.87 1.55
N THR A 7 43.92 -16.85 0.47
CA THR A 7 42.48 -17.10 0.52
C THR A 7 42.18 -18.58 0.76
N ALA A 8 42.91 -19.50 0.09
CA ALA A 8 42.75 -20.95 0.28
C ALA A 8 43.10 -21.42 1.71
N ASP A 9 44.15 -20.86 2.32
CA ASP A 9 44.55 -21.19 3.70
C ASP A 9 43.51 -20.72 4.73
N ARG A 10 42.90 -19.54 4.48
CA ARG A 10 41.79 -19.01 5.30
C ARG A 10 40.53 -19.86 5.19
N VAL A 11 40.18 -20.30 3.98
CA VAL A 11 39.04 -21.22 3.75
C VAL A 11 39.25 -22.53 4.49
N SER A 12 40.44 -23.15 4.33
CA SER A 12 40.78 -24.41 5.00
C SER A 12 40.71 -24.29 6.52
N SER A 13 41.24 -23.18 7.07
CA SER A 13 41.16 -22.90 8.50
C SER A 13 39.70 -22.73 8.97
N ALA A 14 38.87 -21.98 8.25
CA ALA A 14 37.47 -21.78 8.60
C ALA A 14 36.64 -23.08 8.52
N ILE A 15 36.95 -23.98 7.58
CA ILE A 15 36.31 -25.31 7.51
C ILE A 15 36.56 -26.10 8.79
N VAL A 16 37.79 -26.08 9.33
CA VAL A 16 38.11 -26.76 10.60
C VAL A 16 37.34 -26.12 11.76
N LEU A 17 37.24 -24.79 11.78
CA LEU A 17 36.54 -24.04 12.84
C LEU A 17 35.02 -24.26 12.87
N LEU A 18 34.40 -24.82 11.82
CA LEU A 18 33.01 -25.29 11.90
C LEU A 18 32.80 -26.39 12.96
N GLY A 19 33.87 -27.11 13.33
CA GLY A 19 33.84 -28.15 14.36
C GLY A 19 34.16 -27.66 15.77
N ASP A 20 34.39 -26.36 15.98
CA ASP A 20 34.84 -25.82 17.27
C ASP A 20 33.80 -26.02 18.39
N ALA A 21 34.26 -26.18 19.63
CA ALA A 21 33.39 -26.30 20.79
C ALA A 21 32.60 -25.00 21.05
N ASP A 22 33.21 -23.84 20.78
CA ASP A 22 32.61 -22.53 20.97
C ASP A 22 31.61 -22.21 19.84
N PRO A 23 30.32 -21.97 20.14
CA PRO A 23 29.32 -21.59 19.15
C PRO A 23 29.66 -20.29 18.41
N GLU A 24 30.32 -19.32 19.04
CA GLU A 24 30.70 -18.07 18.38
C GLU A 24 31.78 -18.28 17.33
N VAL A 25 32.72 -19.20 17.60
CA VAL A 25 33.76 -19.58 16.63
C VAL A 25 33.14 -20.28 15.42
N ARG A 26 32.21 -21.22 15.66
CA ARG A 26 31.47 -21.88 14.56
C ARG A 26 30.62 -20.91 13.76
N LEU A 27 29.94 -19.98 14.43
CA LEU A 27 29.13 -18.95 13.79
C LEU A 27 30.01 -18.07 12.89
N ARG A 28 31.13 -17.56 13.41
CA ARG A 28 32.07 -16.75 12.63
C ARG A 28 32.61 -17.52 11.43
N ALA A 29 32.99 -18.79 11.60
CA ALA A 29 33.45 -19.65 10.51
C ALA A 29 32.37 -19.80 9.42
N ALA A 30 31.11 -20.06 9.80
CA ALA A 30 30.00 -20.18 8.86
C ALA A 30 29.74 -18.87 8.09
N VAL A 31 29.79 -17.71 8.77
CA VAL A 31 29.64 -16.38 8.16
C VAL A 31 30.76 -16.12 7.17
N ASP A 32 32.00 -16.39 7.56
CA ASP A 32 33.20 -16.12 6.76
C ASP A 32 33.17 -16.97 5.48
N LEU A 33 32.87 -18.28 5.59
CA LEU A 33 32.74 -19.18 4.44
C LEU A 33 31.64 -18.74 3.46
N GLY A 34 30.50 -18.26 3.96
CA GLY A 34 29.43 -17.71 3.11
C GLY A 34 29.78 -16.36 2.48
N THR A 35 30.54 -15.53 3.18
CA THR A 35 31.04 -14.24 2.68
C THR A 35 32.02 -14.46 1.53
N TRP A 36 32.92 -15.44 1.68
CA TRP A 36 33.91 -15.79 0.67
C TRP A 36 33.36 -16.62 -0.49
N ARG A 37 32.14 -17.18 -0.36
CA ARG A 37 31.56 -18.13 -1.32
C ARG A 37 32.51 -19.30 -1.59
N ALA A 38 32.98 -19.90 -0.50
CA ALA A 38 33.92 -21.01 -0.54
C ALA A 38 33.19 -22.31 -0.90
N ASP A 39 33.02 -22.58 -2.20
CA ASP A 39 32.33 -23.79 -2.70
C ASP A 39 32.93 -25.09 -2.15
N GLU A 40 34.25 -25.11 -1.95
CA GLU A 40 35.02 -26.21 -1.35
C GLU A 40 34.53 -26.59 0.06
N ALA A 41 33.89 -25.66 0.78
CA ALA A 41 33.39 -25.87 2.13
C ALA A 41 32.01 -26.53 2.17
N ALA A 42 31.31 -26.67 1.04
CA ALA A 42 29.95 -27.20 0.99
C ALA A 42 29.79 -28.57 1.71
N PRO A 43 30.71 -29.56 1.57
CA PRO A 43 30.63 -30.81 2.31
C PRO A 43 30.66 -30.64 3.83
N ALA A 44 31.55 -29.78 4.33
CA ALA A 44 31.68 -29.52 5.77
C ALA A 44 30.48 -28.74 6.33
N LEU A 45 29.93 -27.80 5.55
CA LEU A 45 28.75 -27.04 5.90
C LEU A 45 27.50 -27.94 5.98
N VAL A 46 27.28 -28.83 5.01
CA VAL A 46 26.17 -29.80 5.03
C VAL A 46 26.32 -30.78 6.19
N ALA A 47 27.52 -31.31 6.41
CA ALA A 47 27.79 -32.19 7.55
C ALA A 47 27.51 -31.49 8.89
N ARG A 48 27.94 -30.22 9.04
CA ARG A 48 27.71 -29.46 10.27
C ARG A 48 26.24 -29.13 10.47
N LEU A 49 25.52 -28.81 9.40
CA LEU A 49 24.09 -28.48 9.46
C LEU A 49 23.28 -29.61 10.10
N GLY A 50 23.60 -30.87 9.82
CA GLY A 50 22.92 -32.04 10.37
C GLY A 50 23.18 -32.33 11.86
N ILE A 51 24.16 -31.68 12.48
CA ILE A 51 24.54 -31.92 13.89
C ILE A 51 24.58 -30.65 14.75
N GLU A 52 24.38 -29.47 14.17
CA GLU A 52 24.51 -28.20 14.88
C GLU A 52 23.37 -27.99 15.90
N PRO A 53 23.66 -27.87 17.20
CA PRO A 53 22.64 -27.66 18.23
C PRO A 53 22.00 -26.26 18.15
N SER A 54 22.75 -25.22 17.80
CA SER A 54 22.25 -23.85 17.78
C SER A 54 21.35 -23.58 16.57
N HIS A 55 20.10 -23.18 16.82
CA HIS A 55 19.20 -22.75 15.76
C HIS A 55 19.76 -21.57 14.96
N ALA A 56 20.37 -20.59 15.64
CA ALA A 56 20.94 -19.42 14.98
C ALA A 56 22.06 -19.81 14.00
N ILE A 57 22.93 -20.75 14.39
CA ILE A 57 24.01 -21.22 13.52
C ILE A 57 23.44 -22.06 12.37
N ARG A 58 22.39 -22.87 12.59
CA ARG A 58 21.72 -23.58 11.48
C ARG A 58 21.13 -22.63 10.43
N GLU A 59 20.56 -21.51 10.84
CA GLU A 59 20.11 -20.47 9.90
C GLU A 59 21.29 -19.84 9.14
N THR A 60 22.42 -19.59 9.82
CA THR A 60 23.64 -19.11 9.15
C THR A 60 24.20 -20.13 8.15
N LEU A 61 24.28 -21.42 8.52
CA LEU A 61 24.72 -22.49 7.63
C LEU A 61 23.79 -22.60 6.41
N THR A 62 22.48 -22.51 6.63
CA THR A 62 21.48 -22.46 5.55
C THR A 62 21.72 -21.27 4.63
N TRP A 63 21.87 -20.06 5.18
CA TRP A 63 22.19 -18.86 4.41
C TRP A 63 23.48 -19.02 3.59
N THR A 64 24.52 -19.61 4.19
CA THR A 64 25.81 -19.87 3.52
C THR A 64 25.64 -20.86 2.36
N LEU A 65 24.90 -21.96 2.55
CA LEU A 65 24.65 -22.95 1.50
C LEU A 65 23.82 -22.39 0.33
N LEU A 66 22.86 -21.50 0.60
CA LEU A 66 22.08 -20.83 -0.45
C LEU A 66 22.91 -19.94 -1.37
N ARG A 67 24.14 -19.58 -0.97
CA ARG A 67 25.06 -18.79 -1.81
C ARG A 67 25.93 -19.65 -2.72
N MET A 68 25.85 -20.98 -2.60
CA MET A 68 26.59 -21.97 -3.38
C MET A 68 25.67 -23.14 -3.83
N PRO A 69 24.53 -22.85 -4.48
CA PRO A 69 23.48 -23.83 -4.73
C PRO A 69 23.94 -25.00 -5.62
N GLU A 70 24.80 -24.75 -6.61
CA GLU A 70 25.26 -25.77 -7.56
C GLU A 70 26.06 -26.89 -6.89
N VAL A 71 26.92 -26.55 -5.94
CA VAL A 71 27.73 -27.53 -5.19
C VAL A 71 26.99 -28.07 -3.96
N ALA A 72 26.12 -27.27 -3.34
CA ALA A 72 25.38 -27.67 -2.15
C ALA A 72 24.24 -28.66 -2.49
N ARG A 73 23.52 -28.48 -3.60
CA ARG A 73 22.31 -29.25 -3.91
C ARG A 73 22.56 -30.77 -4.00
N PRO A 74 23.59 -31.29 -4.70
CA PRO A 74 23.84 -32.73 -4.73
C PRO A 74 24.16 -33.30 -3.33
N LEU A 75 24.85 -32.53 -2.49
CA LEU A 75 25.18 -32.92 -1.12
C LEU A 75 23.94 -32.93 -0.21
N LEU A 76 23.06 -31.94 -0.37
CA LEU A 76 21.78 -31.89 0.33
C LEU A 76 20.86 -33.04 -0.07
N ARG A 77 20.81 -33.39 -1.37
CA ARG A 77 20.08 -34.58 -1.85
C ARG A 77 20.62 -35.87 -1.24
N ALA A 78 21.94 -36.01 -1.10
CA ALA A 78 22.52 -37.15 -0.41
C ALA A 78 22.16 -37.17 1.09
N ALA A 79 22.16 -36.02 1.75
CA ALA A 79 21.82 -35.88 3.18
C ALA A 79 20.35 -36.22 3.50
N LEU A 80 19.45 -36.22 2.52
CA LEU A 80 18.08 -36.72 2.69
C LEU A 80 18.02 -38.22 3.05
N GLY A 81 19.07 -39.00 2.73
CA GLY A 81 19.17 -40.41 3.10
C GLY A 81 19.92 -40.68 4.41
N ASP A 82 20.30 -39.64 5.15
CA ASP A 82 21.12 -39.76 6.36
C ASP A 82 20.36 -40.45 7.51
N PRO A 83 20.97 -41.38 8.27
CA PRO A 83 20.32 -41.99 9.43
C PRO A 83 19.91 -40.97 10.51
N ASN A 84 20.64 -39.84 10.63
CA ASN A 84 20.31 -38.77 11.54
C ASN A 84 19.13 -37.94 11.02
N TRP A 85 18.02 -37.96 11.78
CA TRP A 85 16.80 -37.22 11.45
C TRP A 85 17.04 -35.70 11.32
N LEU A 86 17.97 -35.13 12.11
CA LEU A 86 18.28 -33.70 12.01
C LEU A 86 18.94 -33.36 10.68
N SER A 87 19.79 -34.25 10.15
CA SER A 87 20.41 -34.11 8.83
C SER A 87 19.35 -34.10 7.73
N ARG A 88 18.44 -35.08 7.73
CA ARG A 88 17.32 -35.14 6.77
C ARG A 88 16.42 -33.91 6.84
N MET A 89 16.00 -33.53 8.06
CA MET A 89 15.13 -32.37 8.27
C MET A 89 15.79 -31.07 7.77
N GLN A 90 17.07 -30.85 8.08
CA GLN A 90 17.76 -29.65 7.63
C GLN A 90 18.03 -29.67 6.12
N ALA A 91 18.30 -30.83 5.52
CA ALA A 91 18.38 -30.95 4.08
C ALA A 91 17.06 -30.54 3.41
N CYS A 92 15.91 -31.04 3.89
CA CYS A 92 14.59 -30.57 3.44
C CYS A 92 14.42 -29.05 3.63
N HIS A 93 14.87 -28.50 4.76
CA HIS A 93 14.79 -27.05 5.01
C HIS A 93 15.55 -26.24 3.96
N VAL A 94 16.80 -26.58 3.65
CA VAL A 94 17.58 -25.85 2.66
C VAL A 94 17.02 -26.04 1.25
N LEU A 95 16.65 -27.27 0.88
CA LEU A 95 16.05 -27.56 -0.43
C LEU A 95 14.73 -26.80 -0.65
N SER A 96 13.92 -26.62 0.40
CA SER A 96 12.69 -25.81 0.31
C SER A 96 12.95 -24.34 -0.06
N LYS A 97 14.10 -23.79 0.34
CA LYS A 97 14.51 -22.42 -0.01
C LYS A 97 15.11 -22.34 -1.42
N LEU A 98 15.55 -23.47 -1.98
CA LEU A 98 15.99 -23.57 -3.37
C LEU A 98 14.83 -23.79 -4.35
N GLY A 99 13.79 -24.52 -3.94
CA GLY A 99 12.52 -24.63 -4.66
C GLY A 99 12.62 -25.22 -6.07
N ASP A 100 13.55 -26.16 -6.31
CA ASP A 100 13.74 -26.75 -7.64
C ASP A 100 12.78 -27.92 -7.87
N PRO A 101 11.99 -27.92 -8.96
CA PRO A 101 11.10 -29.02 -9.32
C PRO A 101 11.81 -30.38 -9.39
N ALA A 102 13.10 -30.43 -9.74
CA ALA A 102 13.88 -31.66 -9.81
C ALA A 102 14.16 -32.29 -8.43
N ASP A 103 14.00 -31.54 -7.33
CA ASP A 103 14.17 -32.10 -5.98
C ASP A 103 12.99 -32.98 -5.55
N ALA A 104 11.86 -32.93 -6.28
CA ALA A 104 10.65 -33.69 -5.98
C ALA A 104 10.90 -35.21 -5.85
N GLU A 105 11.68 -35.80 -6.76
CA GLU A 105 11.97 -37.24 -6.73
C GLU A 105 12.73 -37.67 -5.46
N TYR A 106 13.59 -36.79 -4.94
CA TYR A 106 14.39 -37.06 -3.74
C TYR A 106 13.60 -36.87 -2.45
N LEU A 107 12.55 -36.03 -2.48
CA LEU A 107 11.71 -35.74 -1.31
C LEU A 107 10.64 -36.81 -1.07
N LEU A 108 10.23 -37.55 -2.10
CA LEU A 108 9.17 -38.57 -2.02
C LEU A 108 9.33 -39.56 -0.84
N PRO A 109 10.51 -40.16 -0.59
CA PRO A 109 10.67 -41.11 0.52
C PRO A 109 10.47 -40.46 1.90
N LEU A 110 10.70 -39.15 2.02
CA LEU A 110 10.67 -38.42 3.30
C LEU A 110 9.27 -37.92 3.65
N LEU A 111 8.32 -37.91 2.70
CA LEU A 111 6.94 -37.54 3.00
C LEU A 111 6.30 -38.49 4.01
N ALA A 112 6.76 -39.75 4.06
CA ALA A 112 6.33 -40.76 5.01
C ALA A 112 7.37 -41.04 6.11
N ASP A 113 8.37 -40.16 6.31
CA ASP A 113 9.44 -40.37 7.30
C ASP A 113 8.86 -40.70 8.69
N PRO A 114 9.42 -41.67 9.44
CA PRO A 114 8.91 -42.02 10.76
C PRO A 114 9.01 -40.89 11.80
N VAL A 115 9.87 -39.90 11.58
CA VAL A 115 9.98 -38.72 12.44
C VAL A 115 9.10 -37.61 11.87
N ASP A 116 8.03 -37.25 12.57
CA ASP A 116 7.05 -36.25 12.10
C ASP A 116 7.68 -34.88 11.81
N ALA A 117 8.76 -34.49 12.52
CA ALA A 117 9.50 -33.27 12.23
C ALA A 117 10.24 -33.31 10.87
N VAL A 118 10.66 -34.49 10.42
CA VAL A 118 11.23 -34.68 9.08
C VAL A 118 10.11 -34.69 8.05
N ALA A 119 9.05 -35.46 8.29
CA ALA A 119 7.91 -35.55 7.38
C ALA A 119 7.27 -34.18 7.11
N SER A 120 6.97 -33.40 8.16
CA SER A 120 6.39 -32.06 8.00
C SER A 120 7.30 -31.10 7.23
N ARG A 121 8.61 -31.18 7.47
CA ARG A 121 9.58 -30.38 6.74
C ARG A 121 9.73 -30.84 5.28
N ALA A 122 9.63 -32.14 5.02
CA ALA A 122 9.59 -32.70 3.68
C ALA A 122 8.32 -32.27 2.93
N TRP A 123 7.17 -32.20 3.60
CA TRP A 123 5.93 -31.67 3.00
C TRP A 123 6.09 -30.21 2.59
N TRP A 124 6.62 -29.37 3.47
CA TRP A 124 6.93 -27.98 3.13
C TRP A 124 7.87 -27.89 1.92
N ALA A 125 8.97 -28.65 1.92
CA ALA A 125 9.90 -28.68 0.80
C ALA A 125 9.24 -29.15 -0.50
N ALA A 126 8.40 -30.17 -0.44
CA ALA A 126 7.66 -30.71 -1.57
C ALA A 126 6.69 -29.68 -2.16
N GLY A 127 5.98 -28.92 -1.32
CA GLY A 127 5.11 -27.83 -1.76
C GLY A 127 5.88 -26.74 -2.52
N GLN A 128 7.05 -26.37 -2.03
CA GLN A 128 7.93 -25.37 -2.67
C GLN A 128 8.51 -25.82 -4.02
N THR A 129 8.50 -27.13 -4.34
CA THR A 129 8.95 -27.60 -5.67
C THR A 129 7.98 -27.25 -6.79
N GLY A 130 6.70 -27.02 -6.48
CA GLY A 130 5.64 -26.85 -7.48
C GLY A 130 5.45 -28.07 -8.40
N SER A 131 5.97 -29.25 -8.03
CA SER A 131 5.92 -30.44 -8.87
C SER A 131 4.64 -31.24 -8.60
N PRO A 132 3.83 -31.59 -9.62
CA PRO A 132 2.67 -32.45 -9.43
C PRO A 132 3.04 -33.88 -8.99
N ALA A 133 4.30 -34.30 -9.17
CA ALA A 133 4.76 -35.64 -8.82
C ALA A 133 4.67 -35.97 -7.32
N VAL A 134 4.63 -34.96 -6.44
CA VAL A 134 4.51 -35.16 -4.99
C VAL A 134 3.07 -35.25 -4.48
N THR A 135 2.08 -34.87 -5.30
CA THR A 135 0.69 -34.64 -4.85
C THR A 135 0.03 -35.88 -4.29
N ASP A 136 0.17 -37.03 -4.96
CA ASP A 136 -0.41 -38.29 -4.50
C ASP A 136 0.26 -38.81 -3.22
N ALA A 137 1.59 -38.74 -3.13
CA ALA A 137 2.32 -39.15 -1.94
C ALA A 137 2.04 -38.23 -0.73
N LEU A 138 1.83 -36.93 -0.94
CA LEU A 138 1.33 -36.02 0.10
C LEU A 138 -0.10 -36.38 0.53
N ALA A 139 -0.96 -36.77 -0.42
CA ALA A 139 -2.35 -37.11 -0.14
C ALA A 139 -2.50 -38.42 0.64
N GLU A 140 -1.52 -39.32 0.56
CA GLU A 140 -1.41 -40.51 1.42
C GLU A 140 -1.15 -40.16 2.89
N GLN A 141 -0.59 -38.98 3.18
CA GLN A 141 -0.31 -38.52 4.56
C GLN A 141 -1.51 -37.82 5.22
N LEU A 142 -2.63 -37.65 4.50
CA LEU A 142 -3.85 -37.09 5.09
C LEU A 142 -4.31 -37.90 6.30
N GLY A 143 -4.86 -37.21 7.29
CA GLY A 143 -5.24 -37.78 8.59
C GLY A 143 -4.09 -38.09 9.57
N ARG A 144 -2.81 -38.00 9.17
CA ARG A 144 -1.65 -38.29 10.04
C ARG A 144 -1.49 -37.25 11.15
N GLY A 145 -1.26 -37.74 12.37
CA GLY A 145 -0.94 -36.92 13.56
C GLY A 145 -2.07 -36.03 14.06
N ASP A 146 -1.69 -35.05 14.88
CA ASP A 146 -2.57 -34.08 15.52
C ASP A 146 -2.91 -32.89 14.60
N SER A 147 -3.61 -31.90 15.13
CA SER A 147 -4.03 -30.72 14.37
C SER A 147 -2.87 -29.90 13.83
N GLU A 148 -1.74 -29.80 14.55
CA GLU A 148 -0.60 -29.01 14.12
C GLU A 148 0.14 -29.69 12.96
N LEU A 149 0.31 -31.01 13.06
CA LEU A 149 0.90 -31.78 11.97
C LEU A 149 0.01 -31.76 10.73
N ARG A 150 -1.30 -31.95 10.89
CA ARG A 150 -2.26 -31.85 9.79
C ARG A 150 -2.24 -30.48 9.10
N ASN A 151 -2.17 -29.40 9.87
CA ASN A 151 -2.03 -28.06 9.33
C ASN A 151 -0.76 -27.89 8.48
N SER A 152 0.36 -28.50 8.91
CA SER A 152 1.61 -28.48 8.13
C SER A 152 1.47 -29.15 6.76
N LEU A 153 0.72 -30.26 6.67
CA LEU A 153 0.41 -30.91 5.40
C LEU A 153 -0.53 -30.05 4.55
N SER A 154 -1.53 -29.43 5.17
CA SER A 154 -2.47 -28.55 4.47
C SER A 154 -1.77 -27.33 3.86
N ILE A 155 -0.80 -26.72 4.55
CA ILE A 155 0.04 -25.64 4.02
C ILE A 155 0.84 -26.12 2.80
N ALA A 156 1.37 -27.35 2.80
CA ALA A 156 2.09 -27.87 1.63
C ALA A 156 1.17 -27.96 0.39
N PHE A 157 -0.10 -28.33 0.58
CA PHE A 157 -1.10 -28.32 -0.49
C PHE A 157 -1.52 -26.91 -0.91
N GLU A 158 -1.58 -25.96 0.02
CA GLU A 158 -1.81 -24.53 -0.27
C GLU A 158 -0.72 -23.98 -1.22
N GLU A 159 0.55 -24.31 -0.96
CA GLU A 159 1.67 -23.93 -1.84
C GLU A 159 1.56 -24.57 -3.24
N LEU A 160 1.05 -25.81 -3.33
CA LEU A 160 0.80 -26.51 -4.60
C LEU A 160 -0.44 -25.99 -5.35
N ARG A 161 -1.35 -25.28 -4.66
CA ARG A 161 -2.56 -24.67 -5.23
C ARG A 161 -3.41 -25.68 -6.01
N ASP A 162 -3.73 -25.39 -7.27
CA ASP A 162 -4.57 -26.20 -8.15
C ASP A 162 -3.97 -27.57 -8.46
N LEU A 163 -2.64 -27.73 -8.40
CA LEU A 163 -1.98 -29.02 -8.63
C LEU A 163 -2.37 -30.07 -7.59
N GLY A 164 -2.64 -29.66 -6.36
CA GLY A 164 -3.02 -30.56 -5.25
C GLY A 164 -4.48 -30.99 -5.26
N VAL A 165 -5.36 -30.20 -5.88
CA VAL A 165 -6.82 -30.38 -5.83
C VAL A 165 -7.28 -31.75 -6.33
N PRO A 166 -6.78 -32.31 -7.45
CA PRO A 166 -7.20 -33.63 -7.92
C PRO A 166 -6.90 -34.76 -6.91
N ALA A 167 -5.75 -34.71 -6.24
CA ALA A 167 -5.37 -35.73 -5.26
C ALA A 167 -6.26 -35.64 -4.00
N LEU A 168 -6.47 -34.43 -3.47
CA LEU A 168 -7.39 -34.18 -2.35
C LEU A 168 -8.83 -34.62 -2.67
N ALA A 169 -9.31 -34.31 -3.87
CA ALA A 169 -10.64 -34.70 -4.33
C ALA A 169 -10.82 -36.23 -4.38
N ARG A 170 -9.80 -36.99 -4.80
CA ARG A 170 -9.82 -38.45 -4.77
C ARG A 170 -9.94 -38.98 -3.34
N ARG A 171 -9.15 -38.44 -2.40
CA ARG A 171 -9.17 -38.87 -0.98
C ARG A 171 -10.51 -38.53 -0.32
N LEU A 172 -11.06 -37.34 -0.57
CA LEU A 172 -12.38 -36.95 -0.09
C LEU A 172 -13.50 -37.87 -0.62
N ARG A 173 -13.43 -38.32 -1.88
CA ARG A 173 -14.49 -39.15 -2.49
C ARG A 173 -14.42 -40.63 -2.08
N HIS A 174 -13.22 -41.18 -1.93
CA HIS A 174 -13.02 -42.63 -1.94
C HIS A 174 -12.34 -43.21 -0.70
N ASP A 175 -11.82 -42.40 0.22
CA ASP A 175 -11.12 -42.96 1.38
C ASP A 175 -12.08 -43.56 2.42
N GLU A 176 -11.70 -44.71 2.99
CA GLU A 176 -12.50 -45.42 4.00
C GLU A 176 -12.51 -44.68 5.35
N MET A 177 -11.40 -44.04 5.72
CA MET A 177 -11.22 -43.38 7.01
C MET A 177 -11.82 -41.98 6.99
N ALA A 178 -12.81 -41.73 7.86
CA ALA A 178 -13.46 -40.42 7.98
C ALA A 178 -12.44 -39.29 8.25
N GLY A 179 -11.43 -39.52 9.08
CA GLY A 179 -10.41 -38.52 9.39
C GLY A 179 -9.53 -38.11 8.19
N VAL A 180 -9.41 -38.97 7.17
CA VAL A 180 -8.74 -38.63 5.91
C VAL A 180 -9.64 -37.74 5.06
N ARG A 181 -10.92 -38.13 4.93
CA ARG A 181 -11.92 -37.35 4.17
C ARG A 181 -12.13 -35.95 4.79
N GLU A 182 -12.22 -35.88 6.11
CA GLU A 182 -12.31 -34.64 6.88
C GLU A 182 -11.13 -33.73 6.58
N HIS A 183 -9.90 -34.23 6.75
CA HIS A 183 -8.69 -33.46 6.48
C HIS A 183 -8.62 -33.01 5.01
N ALA A 184 -8.97 -33.87 4.06
CA ALA A 184 -9.02 -33.50 2.64
C ALA A 184 -10.01 -32.34 2.36
N ALA A 185 -11.19 -32.35 2.99
CA ALA A 185 -12.15 -31.26 2.87
C ALA A 185 -11.61 -29.95 3.47
N ASP A 186 -11.02 -29.99 4.67
CA ASP A 186 -10.42 -28.82 5.31
C ASP A 186 -9.28 -28.24 4.45
N THR A 187 -8.41 -29.09 3.89
CA THR A 187 -7.32 -28.65 3.01
C THR A 187 -7.84 -28.00 1.73
N LEU A 188 -8.92 -28.53 1.12
CA LEU A 188 -9.56 -27.89 -0.04
C LEU A 188 -10.14 -26.51 0.32
N GLY A 189 -10.67 -26.35 1.53
CA GLY A 189 -11.09 -25.06 2.05
C GLY A 189 -9.93 -24.07 2.18
N LEU A 190 -8.80 -24.52 2.73
CA LEU A 190 -7.58 -23.71 2.91
C LEU A 190 -7.00 -23.22 1.57
N ILE A 191 -6.92 -24.10 0.55
CA ILE A 191 -6.45 -23.73 -0.80
C ILE A 191 -7.27 -22.56 -1.37
N GLY A 192 -8.58 -22.52 -1.06
CA GLY A 192 -9.44 -21.38 -1.37
C GLY A 192 -9.77 -21.22 -2.87
N SER A 193 -10.58 -20.20 -3.16
CA SER A 193 -10.90 -19.80 -4.53
C SER A 193 -9.74 -18.98 -5.15
N PRO A 194 -9.50 -19.06 -6.47
CA PRO A 194 -10.22 -19.88 -7.44
C PRO A 194 -9.70 -21.32 -7.58
N TYR A 195 -8.61 -21.67 -6.89
CA TYR A 195 -7.89 -22.93 -7.12
C TYR A 195 -8.70 -24.17 -6.75
N ALA A 196 -9.43 -24.15 -5.63
CA ALA A 196 -10.26 -25.27 -5.17
C ALA A 196 -11.72 -25.24 -5.71
N ASP A 197 -12.09 -24.25 -6.54
CA ASP A 197 -13.42 -24.17 -7.14
C ASP A 197 -13.85 -25.44 -7.91
N PRO A 198 -12.97 -26.16 -8.61
CA PRO A 198 -13.32 -27.44 -9.25
C PRO A 198 -13.84 -28.50 -8.25
N ALA A 199 -13.52 -28.37 -6.96
CA ALA A 199 -13.94 -29.31 -5.91
C ALA A 199 -15.31 -28.98 -5.30
N ILE A 200 -15.95 -27.86 -5.65
CA ILE A 200 -17.20 -27.39 -5.01
C ILE A 200 -18.32 -28.44 -5.07
N LEU A 201 -18.50 -29.10 -6.22
CA LEU A 201 -19.54 -30.13 -6.35
C LEU A 201 -19.28 -31.29 -5.40
N LEU A 202 -18.03 -31.74 -5.31
CA LEU A 202 -17.62 -32.81 -4.42
C LEU A 202 -17.76 -32.42 -2.94
N LEU A 203 -17.36 -31.20 -2.57
CA LEU A 203 -17.56 -30.69 -1.22
C LEU A 203 -19.06 -30.62 -0.87
N HIS A 204 -19.91 -30.23 -1.82
CA HIS A 204 -21.35 -30.28 -1.62
C HIS A 204 -21.88 -31.70 -1.41
N GLU A 205 -21.44 -32.68 -2.23
CA GLU A 205 -21.74 -34.11 -2.02
C GLU A 205 -21.30 -34.58 -0.62
N ALA A 206 -20.11 -34.17 -0.17
CA ALA A 206 -19.56 -34.52 1.15
C ALA A 206 -20.33 -33.89 2.33
N THR A 207 -21.21 -32.92 2.11
CA THR A 207 -22.14 -32.45 3.17
C THR A 207 -23.20 -33.49 3.53
N ALA A 208 -23.29 -34.59 2.80
CA ALA A 208 -24.11 -35.77 3.12
C ALA A 208 -23.28 -36.99 3.56
N ASP A 209 -21.98 -36.82 3.88
CA ASP A 209 -21.12 -37.92 4.35
C ASP A 209 -21.69 -38.61 5.60
N PRO A 210 -21.56 -39.94 5.74
CA PRO A 210 -22.00 -40.66 6.94
C PRO A 210 -21.36 -40.12 8.23
N ASP A 211 -20.11 -39.66 8.16
CA ASP A 211 -19.40 -39.10 9.30
C ASP A 211 -19.72 -37.61 9.49
N ALA A 212 -20.03 -37.23 10.73
CA ALA A 212 -20.43 -35.86 11.04
C ALA A 212 -19.30 -34.85 10.85
N MET A 213 -18.05 -35.21 11.17
CA MET A 213 -16.92 -34.30 11.05
C MET A 213 -16.62 -33.99 9.58
N VAL A 214 -16.72 -34.99 8.70
CA VAL A 214 -16.61 -34.78 7.25
C VAL A 214 -17.68 -33.82 6.73
N ARG A 215 -18.94 -33.97 7.18
CA ARG A 215 -20.02 -33.02 6.79
C ARG A 215 -19.71 -31.59 7.20
N PHE A 216 -19.22 -31.37 8.42
CA PHE A 216 -18.87 -30.03 8.90
C PHE A 216 -17.66 -29.46 8.17
N ALA A 217 -16.60 -30.25 7.98
CA ALA A 217 -15.41 -29.85 7.23
C ALA A 217 -15.80 -29.43 5.80
N ALA A 218 -16.62 -30.23 5.11
CA ALA A 218 -17.09 -29.94 3.76
C ALA A 218 -17.90 -28.63 3.69
N LEU A 219 -18.82 -28.40 4.64
CA LEU A 219 -19.60 -27.16 4.68
C LEU A 219 -18.73 -25.94 5.05
N ASN A 220 -17.76 -26.10 5.96
CA ASN A 220 -16.81 -25.05 6.30
C ASN A 220 -15.94 -24.69 5.09
N ALA A 221 -15.42 -25.68 4.38
CA ALA A 221 -14.65 -25.49 3.14
C ALA A 221 -15.48 -24.74 2.09
N LEU A 222 -16.73 -25.15 1.83
CA LEU A 222 -17.64 -24.40 0.96
C LEU A 222 -17.86 -22.95 1.43
N GLY A 223 -17.87 -22.72 2.75
CA GLY A 223 -17.97 -21.39 3.34
C GLY A 223 -16.69 -20.56 3.21
N GLN A 224 -15.52 -21.17 3.02
CA GLN A 224 -14.25 -20.50 2.78
C GLN A 224 -14.05 -20.15 1.30
N LEU A 225 -14.66 -20.91 0.39
CA LEU A 225 -14.66 -20.62 -1.05
C LEU A 225 -15.56 -19.41 -1.37
N ASP A 226 -15.03 -18.42 -2.11
CA ASP A 226 -15.71 -17.15 -2.40
C ASP A 226 -16.41 -17.11 -3.77
N SER A 227 -16.63 -18.28 -4.37
CA SER A 227 -17.30 -18.36 -5.68
C SER A 227 -18.83 -18.32 -5.55
N PRO A 228 -19.55 -17.79 -6.57
CA PRO A 228 -21.01 -17.84 -6.61
C PRO A 228 -21.58 -19.26 -6.47
N ARG A 229 -20.87 -20.26 -7.00
CA ARG A 229 -21.24 -21.68 -6.92
C ARG A 229 -21.10 -22.20 -5.49
N ALA A 230 -20.01 -21.88 -4.79
CA ALA A 230 -19.83 -22.24 -3.39
C ALA A 230 -20.93 -21.62 -2.52
N ARG A 231 -21.23 -20.32 -2.70
CA ARG A 231 -22.35 -19.65 -2.01
C ARG A 231 -23.71 -20.32 -2.27
N ALA A 232 -23.96 -20.78 -3.49
CA ALA A 232 -25.18 -21.52 -3.82
C ALA A 232 -25.22 -22.90 -3.11
N ALA A 233 -24.09 -23.61 -3.07
CA ALA A 233 -23.96 -24.87 -2.36
C ALA A 233 -24.20 -24.69 -0.84
N VAL A 234 -23.61 -23.67 -0.20
CA VAL A 234 -23.87 -23.34 1.22
C VAL A 234 -25.35 -23.05 1.46
N ARG A 235 -26.01 -22.28 0.57
CA ARG A 235 -27.45 -22.01 0.69
C ARG A 235 -28.29 -23.28 0.65
N ALA A 236 -28.00 -24.20 -0.27
CA ALA A 236 -28.72 -25.47 -0.39
C ALA A 236 -28.67 -26.32 0.90
N VAL A 237 -27.57 -26.24 1.66
CA VAL A 237 -27.42 -26.97 2.94
C VAL A 237 -28.28 -26.37 4.07
N SER A 238 -28.85 -25.17 3.89
CA SER A 238 -29.76 -24.58 4.88
C SER A 238 -31.07 -25.38 5.03
N ASP A 239 -31.41 -26.21 4.06
CA ASP A 239 -32.57 -27.10 4.09
C ASP A 239 -32.24 -28.50 4.64
N SER A 240 -31.03 -28.70 5.19
CA SER A 240 -30.59 -30.00 5.74
C SER A 240 -31.41 -30.43 6.97
N ASP A 241 -31.75 -31.73 7.01
CA ASP A 241 -32.36 -32.37 8.17
C ASP A 241 -31.46 -32.37 9.41
N ASP A 242 -30.13 -32.28 9.24
CA ASP A 242 -29.17 -32.18 10.35
C ASP A 242 -29.24 -30.76 10.97
N PRO A 243 -29.75 -30.59 12.21
CA PRO A 243 -29.95 -29.28 12.80
C PRO A 243 -28.65 -28.51 13.03
N ARG A 244 -27.52 -29.20 13.22
CA ARG A 244 -26.22 -28.55 13.43
C ARG A 244 -25.67 -28.05 12.11
N LEU A 245 -25.78 -28.85 11.05
CA LEU A 245 -25.33 -28.51 9.71
C LEU A 245 -26.12 -27.31 9.15
N ARG A 246 -27.45 -27.35 9.27
CA ARG A 246 -28.34 -26.24 8.92
C ARG A 246 -27.97 -24.93 9.63
N ARG A 247 -27.76 -24.94 10.95
CA ARG A 247 -27.34 -23.74 11.70
C ARG A 247 -25.98 -23.20 11.23
N LEU A 248 -25.05 -24.07 10.86
CA LEU A 248 -23.76 -23.64 10.30
C LEU A 248 -23.95 -23.01 8.92
N ALA A 249 -24.74 -23.63 8.04
CA ALA A 249 -25.05 -23.10 6.71
C ALA A 249 -25.69 -21.71 6.80
N GLU A 250 -26.71 -21.55 7.64
CA GLU A 250 -27.37 -20.26 7.87
C GLU A 250 -26.39 -19.18 8.38
N ARG A 251 -25.43 -19.53 9.24
CA ARG A 251 -24.39 -18.60 9.71
C ARG A 251 -23.47 -18.18 8.56
N LEU A 252 -23.04 -19.12 7.73
CA LEU A 252 -22.19 -18.85 6.58
C LEU A 252 -22.93 -18.01 5.52
N VAL A 253 -24.21 -18.27 5.28
CA VAL A 253 -25.06 -17.43 4.41
C VAL A 253 -25.15 -15.99 4.93
N ARG A 254 -25.29 -15.80 6.25
CA ARG A 254 -25.29 -14.45 6.86
C ARG A 254 -23.95 -13.74 6.70
N ARG A 255 -22.83 -14.45 6.85
CA ARG A 255 -21.48 -13.92 6.61
C ARG A 255 -21.26 -13.50 5.16
N HIS A 256 -21.81 -14.28 4.23
CA HIS A 256 -21.73 -14.06 2.77
C HIS A 256 -22.86 -13.18 2.22
N ARG A 257 -23.69 -12.61 3.09
CA ARG A 257 -24.66 -11.60 2.67
C ARG A 257 -23.83 -10.38 2.24
N PRO A 258 -23.90 -9.95 0.97
CA PRO A 258 -23.25 -8.71 0.58
C PRO A 258 -23.80 -7.62 1.50
N GLU A 259 -22.91 -6.83 2.11
CA GLU A 259 -23.33 -5.55 2.66
C GLU A 259 -24.10 -4.80 1.58
N PRO A 260 -25.21 -4.10 1.91
CA PRO A 260 -25.77 -3.15 0.97
C PRO A 260 -24.63 -2.23 0.51
N ALA A 261 -24.52 -2.01 -0.80
CA ALA A 261 -23.48 -1.16 -1.35
C ALA A 261 -23.44 0.15 -0.53
N PRO A 262 -22.28 0.55 -0.01
CA PRO A 262 -22.20 1.78 0.76
C PRO A 262 -22.71 2.90 -0.13
N VAL A 263 -23.77 3.56 0.32
CA VAL A 263 -24.34 4.71 -0.36
C VAL A 263 -23.43 5.89 -0.03
N ALA A 264 -23.01 6.66 -1.04
CA ALA A 264 -22.23 7.86 -0.80
C ALA A 264 -23.01 8.76 0.17
N PRO A 265 -22.36 9.32 1.21
CA PRO A 265 -23.00 10.35 2.03
C PRO A 265 -23.56 11.44 1.11
N GLU A 266 -24.78 11.91 1.41
CA GLU A 266 -25.45 12.89 0.55
C GLU A 266 -24.59 14.14 0.38
N PRO A 267 -24.49 14.72 -0.83
CA PRO A 267 -23.79 15.97 -1.05
C PRO A 267 -24.33 17.05 -0.11
N THR A 268 -23.44 17.67 0.68
CA THR A 268 -23.85 18.68 1.65
C THR A 268 -23.82 20.07 1.03
N ASP A 269 -24.92 20.82 1.14
CA ASP A 269 -24.95 22.25 0.77
C ASP A 269 -24.09 23.14 1.69
N ARG A 270 -23.65 22.59 2.83
CA ARG A 270 -22.77 23.29 3.77
C ARG A 270 -21.30 23.22 3.30
N PRO A 271 -20.52 24.31 3.43
CA PRO A 271 -19.07 24.26 3.25
C PRO A 271 -18.42 23.18 4.13
N LEU A 272 -17.67 22.30 3.48
CA LEU A 272 -16.85 21.30 4.14
C LEU A 272 -15.60 21.96 4.76
N PRO A 273 -15.20 21.55 5.98
CA PRO A 273 -14.21 22.28 6.79
C PRO A 273 -12.75 22.02 6.41
N ALA A 274 -12.46 21.01 5.60
CA ALA A 274 -11.11 20.63 5.20
C ALA A 274 -11.05 20.35 3.69
N GLY A 275 -9.84 20.23 3.12
CA GLY A 275 -9.69 19.88 1.72
C GLY A 275 -8.23 19.82 1.25
N VAL A 276 -8.06 19.49 -0.02
CA VAL A 276 -6.80 19.57 -0.75
C VAL A 276 -6.93 20.55 -1.91
N VAL A 277 -5.85 21.26 -2.21
CA VAL A 277 -5.76 22.12 -3.40
C VAL A 277 -4.76 21.52 -4.38
N ALA A 278 -5.17 21.39 -5.63
CA ALA A 278 -4.32 20.97 -6.73
C ALA A 278 -4.23 22.07 -7.79
N ALA A 279 -3.12 22.08 -8.53
CA ALA A 279 -2.84 23.09 -9.54
C ALA A 279 -2.44 22.43 -10.86
N ALA A 280 -2.89 23.03 -11.96
CA ALA A 280 -2.48 22.72 -13.33
C ALA A 280 -2.25 24.05 -14.07
N PRO A 281 -1.66 24.05 -15.28
CA PRO A 281 -1.47 25.28 -16.04
C PRO A 281 -2.76 26.12 -16.15
N GLY A 282 -2.75 27.30 -15.53
CA GLY A 282 -3.87 28.24 -15.52
C GLY A 282 -5.08 27.85 -14.65
N VAL A 283 -5.00 26.79 -13.84
CA VAL A 283 -6.14 26.28 -13.05
C VAL A 283 -5.74 25.90 -11.62
N LEU A 284 -6.59 26.24 -10.65
CA LEU A 284 -6.60 25.64 -9.31
C LEU A 284 -7.93 24.94 -9.07
N VAL A 285 -7.89 23.81 -8.37
CA VAL A 285 -9.08 23.12 -7.91
C VAL A 285 -8.96 22.82 -6.42
N GLU A 286 -10.09 22.86 -5.72
CA GLU A 286 -10.20 22.42 -4.34
C GLU A 286 -11.12 21.20 -4.27
N LEU A 287 -10.63 20.09 -3.73
CA LEU A 287 -11.50 19.00 -3.27
C LEU A 287 -11.66 19.13 -1.76
N ALA A 288 -12.88 19.42 -1.31
CA ALA A 288 -13.19 19.58 0.10
C ALA A 288 -13.76 18.28 0.69
N CYS A 289 -13.50 18.06 1.98
CA CYS A 289 -13.86 16.87 2.74
C CYS A 289 -14.20 17.21 4.20
N GLU A 290 -14.85 16.29 4.92
CA GLU A 290 -15.24 16.50 6.31
C GLU A 290 -14.07 16.45 7.29
N SER A 291 -13.12 15.53 7.10
CA SER A 291 -12.00 15.33 8.03
C SER A 291 -10.67 15.83 7.49
N THR A 292 -9.85 16.36 8.40
CA THR A 292 -8.45 16.68 8.12
C THR A 292 -7.56 15.42 8.00
N LEU A 293 -8.08 14.23 8.31
CA LEU A 293 -7.35 12.98 8.13
C LEU A 293 -7.31 12.59 6.66
N LEU A 294 -8.42 12.78 5.93
CA LEU A 294 -8.48 12.43 4.52
C LEU A 294 -7.62 13.35 3.64
N THR A 295 -7.34 14.58 4.07
CA THR A 295 -6.43 15.48 3.33
C THR A 295 -4.99 14.96 3.24
N GLN A 296 -4.60 14.01 4.09
CA GLN A 296 -3.31 13.31 4.02
C GLN A 296 -3.33 12.11 3.06
N SER A 297 -4.50 11.75 2.52
CA SER A 297 -4.67 10.62 1.62
C SER A 297 -4.11 10.93 0.24
N ARG A 298 -3.13 10.11 -0.20
CA ARG A 298 -2.59 10.16 -1.56
C ARG A 298 -3.67 9.99 -2.63
N MET A 299 -4.74 9.27 -2.32
CA MET A 299 -5.86 9.07 -3.25
C MET A 299 -6.63 10.36 -3.51
N LEU A 300 -6.90 11.14 -2.45
CA LEU A 300 -7.62 12.41 -2.58
C LEU A 300 -6.75 13.43 -3.34
N THR A 301 -5.46 13.52 -2.99
CA THR A 301 -4.50 14.39 -3.72
C THR A 301 -4.39 14.00 -5.19
N ALA A 302 -4.24 12.71 -5.50
CA ALA A 302 -4.15 12.25 -6.88
C ALA A 302 -5.44 12.52 -7.68
N LEU A 303 -6.61 12.39 -7.06
CA LEU A 303 -7.86 12.76 -7.70
C LEU A 303 -7.92 14.27 -7.95
N ALA A 304 -7.51 15.11 -7.00
CA ALA A 304 -7.45 16.56 -7.17
C ALA A 304 -6.53 16.97 -8.32
N ASP A 305 -5.33 16.37 -8.43
CA ASP A 305 -4.38 16.63 -9.53
C ASP A 305 -4.97 16.25 -10.90
N ARG A 306 -5.68 15.12 -10.96
CA ARG A 306 -6.38 14.70 -12.19
C ARG A 306 -7.50 15.68 -12.55
N VAL A 307 -8.30 16.10 -11.59
CA VAL A 307 -9.38 17.08 -11.81
C VAL A 307 -8.80 18.43 -12.25
N ALA A 308 -7.68 18.89 -11.68
CA ALA A 308 -6.99 20.10 -12.11
C ALA A 308 -6.52 20.00 -13.57
N THR A 309 -5.95 18.85 -13.95
CA THR A 309 -5.49 18.59 -15.32
C THR A 309 -6.65 18.57 -16.32
N LEU A 310 -7.77 17.93 -15.95
CA LEU A 310 -8.98 17.91 -16.78
C LEU A 310 -9.58 19.31 -16.92
N ALA A 311 -9.63 20.06 -15.82
CA ALA A 311 -10.09 21.44 -15.85
C ALA A 311 -9.23 22.29 -16.78
N ALA A 312 -7.91 22.12 -16.79
CA ALA A 312 -7.03 22.80 -17.73
C ALA A 312 -7.27 22.39 -19.20
N ALA A 313 -7.61 21.11 -19.45
CA ALA A 313 -7.94 20.62 -20.80
C ALA A 313 -9.32 21.07 -21.29
N HIS A 314 -10.22 21.44 -20.38
CA HIS A 314 -11.59 21.88 -20.67
C HIS A 314 -11.84 23.30 -20.13
N PRO A 315 -11.28 24.35 -20.76
CA PRO A 315 -11.36 25.73 -20.26
C PRO A 315 -12.79 26.29 -20.27
N ASP A 316 -13.66 25.80 -21.16
CA ASP A 316 -15.04 26.27 -21.32
C ASP A 316 -16.02 25.65 -20.31
N LEU A 317 -15.60 24.63 -19.55
CA LEU A 317 -16.45 23.96 -18.56
C LEU A 317 -16.34 24.66 -17.21
N ASP A 318 -17.51 24.96 -16.64
CA ASP A 318 -17.67 25.34 -15.24
C ASP A 318 -17.58 24.11 -14.32
N ARG A 319 -17.74 24.32 -13.01
CA ARG A 319 -17.67 23.25 -12.01
C ARG A 319 -18.61 22.08 -12.33
N ASP A 320 -19.86 22.37 -12.66
CA ASP A 320 -20.87 21.33 -12.85
C ASP A 320 -20.63 20.58 -14.17
N GLY A 321 -20.19 21.28 -15.22
CA GLY A 321 -19.72 20.65 -16.45
C GLY A 321 -18.51 19.74 -16.23
N LEU A 322 -17.57 20.13 -15.36
CA LEU A 322 -16.40 19.30 -15.02
C LEU A 322 -16.77 18.02 -14.28
N LEU A 323 -17.80 18.04 -13.43
CA LEU A 323 -18.28 16.86 -12.72
C LEU A 323 -18.78 15.75 -13.67
N GLU A 324 -19.27 16.13 -14.85
CA GLU A 324 -19.79 15.20 -15.86
C GLU A 324 -18.74 14.73 -16.89
N VAL A 325 -17.50 15.22 -16.81
CA VAL A 325 -16.43 14.80 -17.72
C VAL A 325 -16.12 13.31 -17.51
N ALA A 326 -16.13 12.57 -18.62
CA ALA A 326 -15.77 11.17 -18.65
C ALA A 326 -14.26 10.96 -18.54
N LEU A 327 -13.85 10.02 -17.71
CA LEU A 327 -12.49 9.58 -17.49
C LEU A 327 -12.16 8.38 -18.40
N PRO A 328 -10.87 8.04 -18.61
CA PRO A 328 -10.45 6.97 -19.52
C PRO A 328 -11.03 5.58 -19.18
N ASP A 329 -11.41 5.34 -17.93
CA ASP A 329 -12.02 4.10 -17.45
C ASP A 329 -13.55 4.08 -17.62
N GLY A 330 -14.14 5.13 -18.19
CA GLY A 330 -15.57 5.28 -18.43
C GLY A 330 -16.36 5.83 -17.24
N SER A 331 -15.72 6.08 -16.09
CA SER A 331 -16.34 6.80 -14.96
C SER A 331 -16.42 8.31 -15.24
N THR A 332 -17.21 9.05 -14.46
CA THR A 332 -17.19 10.52 -14.48
C THR A 332 -16.41 11.06 -13.27
N VAL A 333 -16.01 12.33 -13.31
CA VAL A 333 -15.42 13.00 -12.14
C VAL A 333 -16.36 12.90 -10.92
N ARG A 334 -17.67 13.09 -11.11
CA ARG A 334 -18.70 12.86 -10.08
C ARG A 334 -18.68 11.42 -9.57
N GLY A 335 -18.57 10.45 -10.48
CA GLY A 335 -18.49 9.03 -10.15
C GLY A 335 -17.28 8.68 -9.27
N GLU A 336 -16.10 9.20 -9.60
CA GLU A 336 -14.89 9.00 -8.81
C GLU A 336 -14.97 9.68 -7.43
N LEU A 337 -15.51 10.90 -7.35
CA LEU A 337 -15.74 11.58 -6.07
C LEU A 337 -16.72 10.81 -5.19
N ALA A 338 -17.79 10.26 -5.76
CA ALA A 338 -18.75 9.42 -5.06
C ALA A 338 -18.12 8.10 -4.59
N ALA A 339 -17.33 7.45 -5.45
CA ALA A 339 -16.62 6.22 -5.12
C ALA A 339 -15.59 6.42 -4.00
N LEU A 340 -14.89 7.56 -4.01
CA LEU A 340 -13.95 7.91 -2.95
C LEU A 340 -14.68 8.27 -1.65
N SER A 341 -15.80 9.00 -1.71
CA SER A 341 -16.65 9.32 -0.55
C SER A 341 -17.17 8.05 0.12
N ILE A 342 -17.63 7.08 -0.67
CA ILE A 342 -18.05 5.75 -0.22
C ILE A 342 -16.92 5.03 0.53
N ARG A 343 -15.72 5.04 -0.06
CA ARG A 343 -14.56 4.34 0.51
C ARG A 343 -14.05 5.01 1.79
N ALA A 344 -14.12 6.34 1.85
CA ALA A 344 -13.69 7.13 2.98
C ALA A 344 -14.72 7.16 4.12
N GLY A 345 -16.01 6.98 3.81
CA GLY A 345 -17.10 7.08 4.76
C GLY A 345 -17.45 8.52 5.14
N GLU A 346 -17.06 9.52 4.33
CA GLU A 346 -17.33 10.94 4.54
C GLU A 346 -17.57 11.67 3.21
N ALA A 347 -18.23 12.84 3.25
CA ALA A 347 -18.51 13.62 2.05
C ALA A 347 -17.23 14.22 1.44
N ILE A 348 -17.09 14.08 0.12
CA ILE A 348 -16.04 14.72 -0.68
C ILE A 348 -16.70 15.46 -1.85
N ASP A 349 -16.34 16.72 -2.03
CA ASP A 349 -16.90 17.56 -3.09
C ASP A 349 -15.82 18.37 -3.83
N LEU A 350 -16.07 18.66 -5.11
CA LEU A 350 -15.29 19.65 -5.85
C LEU A 350 -15.75 21.04 -5.41
N ALA A 351 -15.04 21.65 -4.47
CA ALA A 351 -15.48 22.89 -3.82
C ALA A 351 -15.26 24.15 -4.67
N ALA A 352 -14.15 24.21 -5.41
CA ALA A 352 -13.79 25.39 -6.18
C ALA A 352 -12.97 25.02 -7.43
N VAL A 353 -13.14 25.81 -8.49
CA VAL A 353 -12.33 25.77 -9.71
C VAL A 353 -12.02 27.21 -10.09
N GLU A 354 -10.77 27.62 -9.89
CA GLU A 354 -10.29 28.97 -10.22
C GLU A 354 -9.42 28.94 -11.48
N ARG A 355 -9.56 29.95 -12.32
CA ARG A 355 -8.86 30.02 -13.61
C ARG A 355 -8.17 31.37 -13.81
N LEU A 356 -6.99 31.33 -14.40
CA LEU A 356 -6.25 32.50 -14.85
C LEU A 356 -5.31 32.09 -16.00
N ASP A 357 -5.66 32.51 -17.21
CA ASP A 357 -4.95 32.09 -18.42
C ASP A 357 -3.48 32.52 -18.41
N GLY A 358 -2.60 31.61 -18.83
CA GLY A 358 -1.16 31.86 -18.93
C GLY A 358 -0.48 32.16 -17.59
N ALA A 359 -1.12 31.86 -16.47
CA ALA A 359 -0.58 32.11 -15.14
C ALA A 359 0.43 31.05 -14.70
N ALA A 360 1.49 31.51 -14.02
CA ALA A 360 2.31 30.64 -13.20
C ALA A 360 1.50 30.17 -11.98
N HIS A 361 1.81 29.00 -11.43
CA HIS A 361 1.08 28.44 -10.31
C HIS A 361 1.99 27.78 -9.28
N ALA A 362 1.52 27.73 -8.03
CA ALA A 362 2.14 26.97 -6.95
C ALA A 362 1.10 26.57 -5.91
N VAL A 363 1.37 25.48 -5.20
CA VAL A 363 0.65 25.08 -3.99
C VAL A 363 1.63 25.10 -2.82
N HIS A 364 1.27 25.81 -1.77
CA HIS A 364 2.05 25.96 -0.54
C HIS A 364 1.26 25.43 0.66
N ALA A 365 1.93 25.16 1.78
CA ALA A 365 1.26 24.92 3.05
C ALA A 365 1.17 26.24 3.85
N ALA A 366 -0.02 26.55 4.35
CA ALA A 366 -0.21 27.63 5.32
C ALA A 366 0.40 27.27 6.69
N ALA A 367 0.43 28.23 7.61
CA ALA A 367 1.00 28.04 8.94
C ALA A 367 0.26 26.97 9.78
N ASP A 368 -1.01 26.75 9.51
CA ASP A 368 -1.86 25.70 10.11
C ASP A 368 -1.76 24.35 9.36
N GLY A 369 -0.95 24.27 8.30
CA GLY A 369 -0.78 23.09 7.46
C GLY A 369 -1.78 22.97 6.31
N SER A 370 -2.77 23.86 6.21
CA SER A 370 -3.78 23.82 5.14
C SER A 370 -3.16 24.17 3.78
N PRO A 371 -3.46 23.46 2.69
CA PRO A 371 -2.91 23.76 1.38
C PRO A 371 -3.50 25.06 0.80
N VAL A 372 -2.63 25.89 0.24
CA VAL A 372 -2.93 27.18 -0.38
C VAL A 372 -2.40 27.17 -1.81
N GLY A 373 -3.31 27.18 -2.79
CA GLY A 373 -2.97 27.31 -4.20
C GLY A 373 -2.99 28.76 -4.65
N VAL A 374 -2.07 29.11 -5.55
CA VAL A 374 -2.00 30.44 -6.17
C VAL A 374 -1.81 30.32 -7.68
N LEU A 375 -2.58 31.11 -8.44
CA LEU A 375 -2.29 31.45 -9.85
C LEU A 375 -1.79 32.89 -9.90
N LEU A 376 -0.73 33.16 -10.66
CA LEU A 376 -0.17 34.49 -10.85
C LEU A 376 0.05 34.76 -12.34
N GLY A 377 -0.72 35.70 -12.90
CA GLY A 377 -0.55 36.17 -14.26
C GLY A 377 0.57 37.20 -14.36
N HIS A 378 1.44 37.07 -15.37
CA HIS A 378 2.53 38.01 -15.61
C HIS A 378 2.92 38.16 -17.08
N THR A 379 3.58 39.26 -17.43
CA THR A 379 4.12 39.52 -18.78
C THR A 379 5.59 39.13 -18.94
N GLY A 380 6.24 38.66 -17.88
CA GLY A 380 7.65 38.22 -17.94
C GLY A 380 7.84 37.04 -18.89
N GLY A 381 8.84 37.13 -19.78
CA GLY A 381 9.22 36.01 -20.64
C GLY A 381 9.87 34.86 -19.84
N PRO A 382 9.90 33.64 -20.40
CA PRO A 382 10.46 32.48 -19.72
C PRO A 382 11.96 32.68 -19.47
N GLY A 383 12.44 32.24 -18.30
CA GLY A 383 13.86 32.30 -17.97
C GLY A 383 14.12 32.20 -16.48
N PRO A 384 15.30 31.68 -16.07
CA PRO A 384 15.58 31.31 -14.68
C PRO A 384 15.44 32.47 -13.68
N ASP A 385 15.78 33.69 -14.10
CA ASP A 385 15.64 34.88 -13.25
C ASP A 385 14.17 35.30 -13.08
N THR A 386 13.40 35.28 -14.16
CA THR A 386 11.95 35.53 -14.11
C THR A 386 11.27 34.47 -13.24
N ASP A 387 11.56 33.19 -13.47
CA ASP A 387 10.95 32.06 -12.77
C ASP A 387 11.21 32.15 -11.26
N ARG A 388 12.44 32.52 -10.86
CA ARG A 388 12.80 32.71 -9.45
C ARG A 388 12.03 33.87 -8.81
N ILE A 389 11.84 34.97 -9.51
CA ILE A 389 11.07 36.13 -9.01
C ILE A 389 9.59 35.76 -8.90
N ILE A 390 9.04 35.12 -9.92
CA ILE A 390 7.64 34.66 -9.94
C ILE A 390 7.38 33.66 -8.81
N ALA A 391 8.29 32.72 -8.55
CA ALA A 391 8.19 31.80 -7.41
C ALA A 391 8.15 32.53 -6.05
N LYS A 392 8.96 33.59 -5.87
CA LYS A 392 8.92 34.42 -4.66
C LYS A 392 7.58 35.14 -4.51
N ILE A 393 7.00 35.64 -5.59
CA ILE A 393 5.72 36.35 -5.57
C ILE A 393 4.54 35.38 -5.36
N LEU A 394 4.60 34.16 -5.91
CA LEU A 394 3.63 33.10 -5.60
C LEU A 394 3.58 32.80 -4.10
N LEU A 395 4.75 32.67 -3.47
CA LEU A 395 4.86 32.50 -2.02
C LEU A 395 4.32 33.73 -1.25
N GLN A 396 4.64 34.94 -1.72
CA GLN A 396 4.13 36.19 -1.15
C GLN A 396 2.59 36.21 -1.15
N VAL A 397 1.96 35.88 -2.28
CA VAL A 397 0.50 35.86 -2.40
C VAL A 397 -0.12 34.78 -1.50
N ALA A 398 0.50 33.60 -1.43
CA ALA A 398 0.02 32.51 -0.59
C ALA A 398 -0.01 32.91 0.90
N VAL A 399 1.07 33.52 1.38
CA VAL A 399 1.29 33.85 2.80
C VAL A 399 0.60 35.15 3.22
N CYS A 400 0.72 36.21 2.42
CA CYS A 400 0.26 37.54 2.80
C CYS A 400 -1.18 37.85 2.35
N ALA A 401 -1.81 36.98 1.57
CA ALA A 401 -3.21 37.08 1.12
C ALA A 401 -3.62 38.50 0.65
N PRO A 402 -2.89 39.11 -0.31
CA PRO A 402 -3.29 40.39 -0.88
C PRO A 402 -4.68 40.28 -1.52
N ARG A 403 -5.36 41.42 -1.65
CA ARG A 403 -6.69 41.53 -2.29
C ARG A 403 -6.63 42.14 -3.69
N SER A 404 -5.57 42.87 -4.00
CA SER A 404 -5.38 43.58 -5.25
C SER A 404 -3.92 43.57 -5.66
N VAL A 405 -3.63 43.68 -6.97
CA VAL A 405 -2.24 43.74 -7.47
C VAL A 405 -1.67 45.13 -7.19
N ALA A 406 -2.33 46.18 -7.69
CA ALA A 406 -1.93 47.56 -7.57
C ALA A 406 -2.98 48.40 -6.82
N THR A 407 -2.58 49.58 -6.34
CA THR A 407 -3.45 50.52 -5.62
C THR A 407 -4.64 50.96 -6.47
N GLY A 408 -4.44 51.06 -7.79
CA GLY A 408 -5.49 51.41 -8.76
C GLY A 408 -6.56 50.32 -8.93
N ASP A 409 -6.27 49.07 -8.58
CA ASP A 409 -7.22 47.96 -8.69
C ASP A 409 -8.17 47.88 -7.48
N VAL A 410 -7.89 48.65 -6.43
CA VAL A 410 -8.73 48.69 -5.22
C VAL A 410 -9.97 49.54 -5.52
N PRO A 411 -11.20 49.00 -5.37
CA PRO A 411 -12.42 49.74 -5.66
C PRO A 411 -12.54 51.02 -4.81
N ALA A 412 -13.01 52.12 -5.40
CA ALA A 412 -13.15 53.42 -4.71
C ALA A 412 -13.90 53.30 -3.36
N ARG A 413 -14.98 52.50 -3.30
CA ARG A 413 -15.75 52.22 -2.08
C ARG A 413 -14.89 51.68 -0.91
N VAL A 414 -13.83 50.95 -1.20
CA VAL A 414 -12.92 50.40 -0.19
C VAL A 414 -12.04 51.53 0.35
N TRP A 415 -11.49 52.38 -0.53
CA TRP A 415 -10.73 53.54 -0.13
C TRP A 415 -11.56 54.53 0.69
N ASP A 416 -12.80 54.77 0.28
CA ASP A 416 -13.73 55.62 1.00
C ASP A 416 -14.02 55.06 2.40
N GLY A 417 -14.21 53.74 2.51
CA GLY A 417 -14.39 53.06 3.79
C GLY A 417 -13.16 53.17 4.71
N VAL A 418 -11.96 52.95 4.19
CA VAL A 418 -10.70 53.09 4.95
C VAL A 418 -10.51 54.53 5.42
N ARG A 419 -10.76 55.51 4.54
CA ARG A 419 -10.70 56.92 4.86
C ARG A 419 -11.70 57.29 5.96
N ALA A 420 -12.97 56.93 5.79
CA ALA A 420 -14.01 57.22 6.78
C ALA A 420 -13.68 56.61 8.16
N ALA A 421 -13.21 55.36 8.20
CA ALA A 421 -12.80 54.73 9.44
C ALA A 421 -11.59 55.45 10.10
N ALA A 422 -10.63 55.91 9.30
CA ALA A 422 -9.48 56.66 9.79
C ALA A 422 -9.86 58.07 10.27
N ASP A 423 -10.76 58.76 9.58
CA ASP A 423 -11.32 60.05 9.97
C ASP A 423 -12.08 59.94 11.30
N ASP A 424 -12.92 58.91 11.45
CA ASP A 424 -13.64 58.62 12.68
C ASP A 424 -12.68 58.39 13.85
N ARG A 425 -11.60 57.64 13.61
CA ARG A 425 -10.55 57.40 14.59
C ARG A 425 -9.80 58.68 14.96
N ALA A 426 -9.40 59.48 13.99
CA ALA A 426 -8.69 60.74 14.22
C ALA A 426 -9.54 61.72 15.03
N ARG A 427 -10.85 61.81 14.75
CA ARG A 427 -11.80 62.62 15.53
C ARG A 427 -11.93 62.11 16.96
N ALA A 428 -12.03 60.79 17.16
CA ALA A 428 -12.10 60.20 18.49
C ALA A 428 -10.82 60.46 19.32
N ASP A 429 -9.67 60.50 18.66
CA ASP A 429 -8.36 60.78 19.27
C ASP A 429 -8.07 62.30 19.40
N GLY A 430 -9.01 63.18 19.01
CA GLY A 430 -8.89 64.64 19.14
C GLY A 430 -7.92 65.31 18.16
N LEU A 431 -7.51 64.62 17.10
CA LEU A 431 -6.59 65.15 16.09
C LEU A 431 -7.32 66.11 15.14
N THR A 432 -6.65 67.20 14.74
CA THR A 432 -7.22 68.20 13.82
C THR A 432 -6.20 68.68 12.78
N GLY A 433 -6.70 69.27 11.69
CA GLY A 433 -5.88 69.84 10.61
C GLY A 433 -4.86 68.85 10.04
N ALA A 434 -3.62 69.30 9.85
CA ALA A 434 -2.55 68.51 9.26
C ALA A 434 -2.23 67.19 10.02
N LEU A 435 -2.52 67.10 11.32
CA LEU A 435 -2.31 65.86 12.08
C LEU A 435 -3.37 64.80 11.75
N ALA A 436 -4.62 65.20 11.56
CA ALA A 436 -5.69 64.30 11.13
C ALA A 436 -5.45 63.82 9.69
N GLU A 437 -5.06 64.72 8.78
CA GLU A 437 -4.73 64.37 7.39
C GLU A 437 -3.58 63.35 7.31
N ARG A 438 -2.54 63.52 8.14
CA ARG A 438 -1.42 62.56 8.24
C ARG A 438 -1.87 61.20 8.78
N ALA A 439 -2.78 61.17 9.75
CA ALA A 439 -3.31 59.93 10.31
C ALA A 439 -4.11 59.13 9.25
N VAL A 440 -4.95 59.82 8.47
CA VAL A 440 -5.69 59.22 7.35
C VAL A 440 -4.75 58.70 6.28
N ALA A 441 -3.77 59.51 5.86
CA ALA A 441 -2.76 59.10 4.88
C ALA A 441 -1.97 57.87 5.36
N GLY A 442 -1.62 57.82 6.64
CA GLY A 442 -0.99 56.66 7.29
C GLY A 442 -1.87 55.41 7.23
N ALA A 443 -3.14 55.51 7.61
CA ALA A 443 -4.08 54.39 7.56
C ALA A 443 -4.30 53.85 6.13
N MET A 444 -4.36 54.75 5.14
CA MET A 444 -4.43 54.36 3.73
C MET A 444 -3.16 53.64 3.27
N ALA A 445 -1.98 54.13 3.68
CA ALA A 445 -0.70 53.49 3.39
C ALA A 445 -0.59 52.10 4.08
N ASP A 446 -1.03 51.98 5.33
CA ASP A 446 -1.08 50.71 6.06
C ASP A 446 -2.01 49.69 5.39
N TYR A 447 -3.19 50.15 4.93
CA TYR A 447 -4.10 49.30 4.16
C TYR A 447 -3.45 48.82 2.87
N ALA A 448 -2.81 49.73 2.13
CA ALA A 448 -2.10 49.39 0.91
C ALA A 448 -0.99 48.36 1.18
N ALA A 449 -0.15 48.60 2.19
CA ALA A 449 0.94 47.72 2.59
C ALA A 449 0.49 46.32 3.01
N ARG A 450 -0.76 46.15 3.47
CA ARG A 450 -1.33 44.83 3.83
C ARG A 450 -2.06 44.15 2.69
N HIS A 451 -2.82 44.89 1.88
CA HIS A 451 -3.80 44.32 0.95
C HIS A 451 -3.48 44.52 -0.52
N VAL A 452 -2.46 45.33 -0.87
CA VAL A 452 -2.04 45.57 -2.26
C VAL A 452 -0.68 44.93 -2.48
N LEU A 453 -0.62 43.91 -3.34
CA LEU A 453 0.58 43.08 -3.55
C LEU A 453 1.83 43.92 -3.86
N LEU A 454 1.74 44.88 -4.78
CA LEU A 454 2.88 45.72 -5.16
C LEU A 454 3.39 46.61 -4.01
N GLN A 455 2.54 46.93 -3.03
CA GLN A 455 2.89 47.75 -1.87
C GLN A 455 3.37 46.91 -0.67
N GLN A 456 3.23 45.59 -0.72
CA GLN A 456 3.72 44.70 0.32
C GLN A 456 5.25 44.65 0.32
N VAL A 457 5.84 44.63 1.52
CA VAL A 457 7.25 44.30 1.70
C VAL A 457 7.45 42.82 1.38
N SER A 458 8.49 42.51 0.61
CA SER A 458 8.81 41.13 0.25
C SER A 458 9.17 40.31 1.49
N ILE A 459 8.53 39.15 1.67
CA ILE A 459 8.87 38.19 2.72
C ILE A 459 10.15 37.40 2.43
N THR A 460 10.59 37.39 1.17
CA THR A 460 11.79 36.65 0.73
C THR A 460 13.03 37.52 0.56
N ASP A 461 12.85 38.82 0.31
CA ASP A 461 13.92 39.81 0.20
C ASP A 461 13.60 41.01 1.12
N PRO A 462 13.87 40.90 2.44
CA PRO A 462 13.52 41.94 3.39
C PRO A 462 14.20 43.26 3.04
N GLY A 463 13.44 44.36 3.08
CA GLY A 463 13.95 45.72 2.85
C GLY A 463 13.45 46.41 1.58
N GLY A 464 12.66 45.73 0.74
CA GLY A 464 11.99 46.33 -0.43
C GLY A 464 10.57 45.80 -0.66
N THR A 465 9.76 46.57 -1.39
CA THR A 465 8.41 46.14 -1.80
C THR A 465 8.45 45.19 -2.99
N ILE A 466 7.35 44.49 -3.27
CA ILE A 466 7.21 43.70 -4.50
C ILE A 466 7.34 44.57 -5.75
N ASP A 467 6.86 45.83 -5.72
CA ASP A 467 7.08 46.78 -6.81
C ASP A 467 8.58 47.04 -7.05
N ALA A 468 9.35 47.28 -5.98
CA ALA A 468 10.80 47.47 -6.07
C ALA A 468 11.52 46.21 -6.60
N LEU A 469 11.02 45.02 -6.26
CA LEU A 469 11.55 43.74 -6.77
C LEU A 469 11.36 43.62 -8.29
N LEU A 470 10.26 44.14 -8.84
CA LEU A 470 9.94 44.08 -10.27
C LEU A 470 10.54 45.23 -11.09
N TYR A 471 10.90 46.33 -10.43
CA TYR A 471 11.43 47.53 -11.08
C TYR A 471 12.61 47.23 -12.01
N GLY A 472 12.54 47.75 -13.24
CA GLY A 472 13.60 47.61 -14.26
C GLY A 472 13.73 46.23 -14.92
N ARG A 473 12.88 45.26 -14.59
CA ARG A 473 13.00 43.86 -15.06
C ARG A 473 12.04 43.47 -16.19
N GLY A 474 11.18 44.39 -16.63
CA GLY A 474 10.21 44.14 -17.71
C GLY A 474 9.08 43.16 -17.34
N ILE A 475 8.95 42.78 -16.08
CA ILE A 475 7.88 41.91 -15.57
C ILE A 475 6.74 42.77 -15.04
N ARG A 476 5.52 42.55 -15.52
CA ARG A 476 4.29 43.14 -14.96
C ARG A 476 3.37 42.04 -14.49
N LEU A 477 2.74 42.23 -13.35
CA LEU A 477 1.71 41.32 -12.84
C LEU A 477 0.34 41.73 -13.42
N THR A 478 -0.43 40.77 -13.91
CA THR A 478 -1.75 41.02 -14.54
C THR A 478 -2.92 40.61 -13.66
N GLY A 479 -2.68 39.78 -12.64
CA GLY A 479 -3.70 39.32 -11.72
C GLY A 479 -3.24 38.11 -10.93
N PHE A 480 -4.02 37.70 -9.94
CA PHE A 480 -3.83 36.43 -9.26
C PHE A 480 -5.17 35.78 -8.87
N ARG A 481 -5.13 34.49 -8.57
CA ARG A 481 -6.17 33.74 -7.86
C ARG A 481 -5.52 33.01 -6.70
N ARG A 482 -6.24 32.89 -5.58
CA ARG A 482 -5.76 32.22 -4.38
C ARG A 482 -6.90 31.37 -3.82
N LEU A 483 -6.63 30.09 -3.61
CA LEU A 483 -7.54 29.16 -2.93
C LEU A 483 -6.88 28.65 -1.65
N THR A 484 -7.63 28.53 -0.58
CA THR A 484 -7.19 27.92 0.68
C THR A 484 -8.19 26.84 1.03
N ALA A 485 -7.72 25.61 1.19
CA ALA A 485 -8.62 24.51 1.49
C ALA A 485 -9.42 24.76 2.78
N GLY A 486 -10.73 24.53 2.72
CA GLY A 486 -11.64 24.66 3.86
C GLY A 486 -11.96 26.11 4.28
N ASP A 487 -11.32 27.12 3.69
CA ASP A 487 -11.62 28.54 3.99
C ASP A 487 -12.53 29.13 2.91
N ARG A 488 -13.80 29.35 3.28
CA ARG A 488 -14.77 30.06 2.44
C ARG A 488 -15.15 31.39 3.08
N ARG A 489 -14.21 32.34 3.10
CA ARG A 489 -14.42 33.74 3.49
C ARG A 489 -14.31 34.71 2.33
#